data_AF-A0A849DN34-F1
#
_entry.id   AF-A0A849DN34-F1
#
_cell.length_a   1.000
_cell.length_b   1.000
_cell.length_c   1.000
_cell.angle_alpha   90.00
_cell.angle_beta   90.00
_cell.angle_gamma   90.00
#
_symmetry.space_group_name_H-M   'P 1'
#
loop_
_entity.id
_entity.type
_entity.pdbx_description
1 polymer ?
#
loop_
_entity_poly.entity_id
_entity_poly.type
_entity_poly.pdbx_seq_one_letter_code
_entity_poly.pdbx_strand_id
1 'polypeptide(L)'
;MASHVKESGAAGVAHGLRSTTAARTWEDALIAGNGRQGALVFGDAAAVRLSLSHERLFLPLTAPLPAPETSRILPELRAFLRAGNLQAAADRVGTFAAEEHPGYAETRWIDPFVGAATLTFTAPQALAGHERTTDFATGLVTLTGQAESGPLTHRVFVSRPANAVVCRTAAPPGGLTGLLRLAPIEGEPPASIAFEPSVKPDELGLTASFPDRWAGAIA
;
A
#
# COMPACT_ATOMS: atom_id res chain seq x y z
N MET A 1 -30.54 -19.40 40.74
CA MET A 1 -29.06 -19.35 40.80
C MET A 1 -28.57 -19.01 39.41
N ALA A 2 -28.26 -17.73 39.17
CA ALA A 2 -27.75 -17.26 37.88
C ALA A 2 -26.24 -17.49 37.82
N SER A 3 -25.78 -18.38 36.93
CA SER A 3 -24.36 -18.53 36.63
C SER A 3 -23.95 -17.45 35.63
N HIS A 4 -23.03 -16.59 36.05
CA HIS A 4 -22.47 -15.50 35.28
C HIS A 4 -21.87 -15.98 33.95
N VAL A 5 -22.38 -15.41 32.86
CA VAL A 5 -21.68 -15.35 31.59
C VAL A 5 -20.51 -14.37 31.79
N LYS A 6 -19.28 -14.86 31.63
CA LYS A 6 -18.09 -14.00 31.54
C LYS A 6 -18.22 -13.13 30.29
N GLU A 7 -18.39 -11.83 30.49
CA GLU A 7 -18.07 -10.84 29.47
C GLU A 7 -16.59 -11.01 29.08
N SER A 8 -16.32 -11.38 27.83
CA SER A 8 -14.95 -11.40 27.32
C SER A 8 -14.52 -9.97 27.00
N GLY A 9 -13.97 -9.29 28.00
CA GLY A 9 -13.13 -8.11 27.78
C GLY A 9 -11.97 -8.46 26.85
N ALA A 10 -11.53 -7.47 26.06
CA ALA A 10 -10.48 -7.56 25.04
C ALA A 10 -9.35 -8.53 25.45
N ALA A 11 -9.33 -9.72 24.82
CA ALA A 11 -8.22 -10.64 24.94
C ALA A 11 -6.98 -9.90 24.39
N GLY A 12 -6.05 -9.58 25.28
CA GLY A 12 -4.79 -8.95 24.90
C GLY A 12 -4.10 -9.80 23.83
N VAL A 13 -3.52 -9.12 22.84
CA VAL A 13 -2.75 -9.80 21.79
C VAL A 13 -1.44 -10.29 22.41
N ALA A 14 -1.30 -11.59 22.63
CA ALA A 14 -0.13 -12.17 23.28
C ALA A 14 1.17 -11.94 22.47
N HIS A 15 1.05 -11.95 21.15
CA HIS A 15 2.13 -11.68 20.20
C HIS A 15 1.67 -10.62 19.19
N GLY A 16 1.87 -9.35 19.53
CA GLY A 16 1.37 -8.27 18.69
C GLY A 16 1.74 -6.88 19.15
N LEU A 17 1.18 -5.91 18.43
CA LEU A 17 1.23 -4.50 18.79
C LEU A 17 -0.12 -4.05 19.34
N ARG A 18 -0.08 -3.17 20.34
CA ARG A 18 -1.24 -2.46 20.88
C ARG A 18 -0.88 -0.99 21.06
N SER A 19 -1.74 -0.10 20.62
CA SER A 19 -1.52 1.35 20.72
C SER A 19 -2.85 2.08 20.86
N THR A 20 -2.85 3.17 21.61
CA THR A 20 -3.95 4.15 21.71
C THR A 20 -3.59 5.47 21.02
N THR A 21 -2.46 5.49 20.30
CA THR A 21 -2.01 6.66 19.53
C THR A 21 -2.67 6.62 18.15
N ALA A 22 -3.23 7.74 17.72
CA ALA A 22 -3.80 7.86 16.38
C ALA A 22 -2.74 7.67 15.29
N ALA A 23 -3.05 6.91 14.24
CA ALA A 23 -2.21 6.79 13.05
C ALA A 23 -2.50 7.92 12.06
N ARG A 24 -1.75 9.02 12.15
CA ARG A 24 -1.91 10.16 11.23
C ARG A 24 -0.98 10.06 10.03
N THR A 25 0.24 9.59 10.26
CA THR A 25 1.25 9.40 9.21
C THR A 25 1.40 7.92 8.85
N TRP A 26 2.09 7.62 7.76
CA TRP A 26 2.26 6.25 7.28
C TRP A 26 3.17 5.44 8.21
N GLU A 27 4.11 6.09 8.89
CA GLU A 27 5.01 5.49 9.88
C GLU A 27 4.24 4.94 11.08
N ASP A 28 3.12 5.57 11.43
CA ASP A 28 2.27 5.11 12.51
C ASP A 28 1.28 4.03 12.07
N ALA A 29 1.02 3.87 10.77
CA ALA A 29 -0.04 2.99 10.29
C ALA A 29 0.25 1.50 10.56
N LEU A 30 -0.80 0.72 10.80
CA LEU A 30 -0.68 -0.72 10.95
C LEU A 30 -0.71 -1.39 9.58
N ILE A 31 0.21 -2.30 9.31
CA ILE A 31 0.34 -2.95 8.01
C ILE A 31 -0.27 -4.35 7.98
N ALA A 32 -0.95 -4.69 6.89
CA ALA A 32 -1.38 -6.04 6.55
C ALA A 32 -1.15 -6.31 5.05
N GLY A 33 -0.87 -7.57 4.68
CA GLY A 33 -0.63 -7.94 3.28
C GLY A 33 -0.59 -9.44 3.03
N ASN A 34 -0.80 -9.84 1.78
CA ASN A 34 -0.76 -11.24 1.35
C ASN A 34 0.39 -11.56 0.37
N GLY A 35 1.31 -10.61 0.19
CA GLY A 35 2.39 -10.62 -0.80
C GLY A 35 2.04 -9.88 -2.10
N ARG A 36 0.75 -9.88 -2.49
CA ARG A 36 0.27 -9.21 -3.72
C ARG A 36 -0.44 -7.89 -3.45
N GLN A 37 -1.31 -7.88 -2.44
CA GLN A 37 -2.07 -6.73 -1.99
C GLN A 37 -1.59 -6.32 -0.61
N GLY A 38 -1.57 -5.02 -0.36
CA GLY A 38 -1.23 -4.43 0.92
C GLY A 38 -2.30 -3.45 1.38
N ALA A 39 -2.41 -3.29 2.70
CA ALA A 39 -3.21 -2.26 3.33
C ALA A 39 -2.40 -1.63 4.46
N LEU A 40 -2.23 -0.31 4.39
CA LEU A 40 -1.85 0.50 5.55
C LEU A 40 -3.15 0.96 6.21
N VAL A 41 -3.38 0.50 7.43
CA VAL A 41 -4.57 0.78 8.23
C VAL A 41 -4.26 1.92 9.18
N PHE A 42 -4.79 3.07 8.82
CA PHE A 42 -4.82 4.26 9.63
C PHE A 42 -6.08 4.28 10.47
N GLY A 43 -6.01 4.97 11.58
CA GLY A 43 -7.19 5.19 12.40
C GLY A 43 -6.93 6.23 13.45
N ASP A 44 -7.89 7.12 13.56
CA ASP A 44 -8.07 7.97 14.72
C ASP A 44 -9.52 7.83 15.22
N ALA A 45 -9.90 8.66 16.19
CA ALA A 45 -11.25 8.65 16.72
C ALA A 45 -12.33 8.95 15.65
N ALA A 46 -12.04 9.72 14.60
CA ALA A 46 -13.03 10.20 13.65
C ALA A 46 -13.22 9.29 12.43
N ALA A 47 -12.15 8.60 11.98
CA ALA A 47 -12.22 7.76 10.79
C ALA A 47 -11.26 6.57 10.82
N VAL A 48 -11.68 5.49 10.18
CA VAL A 48 -10.79 4.39 9.78
C VAL A 48 -10.49 4.51 8.31
N ARG A 49 -9.20 4.61 7.98
CA ARG A 49 -8.71 4.87 6.63
C ARG A 49 -7.71 3.79 6.24
N LEU A 50 -7.88 3.21 5.06
CA LEU A 50 -6.98 2.21 4.51
C LEU A 50 -6.35 2.78 3.24
N SER A 51 -5.03 2.87 3.19
CA SER A 51 -4.32 3.05 1.92
C SER A 51 -4.02 1.66 1.35
N LEU A 52 -4.59 1.39 0.19
CA LEU A 52 -4.52 0.11 -0.50
C LEU A 52 -3.36 0.12 -1.50
N SER A 53 -2.69 -1.02 -1.67
CA SER A 53 -1.61 -1.17 -2.64
C SER A 53 -1.64 -2.53 -3.32
N HIS A 54 -0.98 -2.62 -4.48
CA HIS A 54 -0.80 -3.87 -5.22
C HIS A 54 0.65 -3.97 -5.71
N GLU A 55 1.29 -5.14 -5.61
CA GLU A 55 2.72 -5.41 -5.89
C GLU A 55 3.19 -5.03 -7.31
N ARG A 56 2.25 -4.72 -8.22
CA ARG A 56 2.51 -4.41 -9.63
C ARG A 56 2.29 -2.94 -9.96
N LEU A 57 1.86 -2.12 -9.00
CA LEU A 57 1.43 -0.76 -9.26
C LEU A 57 2.62 0.22 -9.23
N PHE A 58 3.42 0.16 -10.29
CA PHE A 58 4.50 1.10 -10.55
C PHE A 58 4.07 2.05 -11.67
N LEU A 59 4.29 3.36 -11.50
CA LEU A 59 3.91 4.34 -12.52
C LEU A 59 4.85 4.25 -13.72
N PRO A 60 4.34 4.03 -14.94
CA PRO A 60 5.17 4.02 -16.13
C PRO A 60 5.61 5.44 -16.48
N LEU A 61 6.74 5.91 -15.91
CA LEU A 61 7.25 7.25 -16.17
C LEU A 61 8.16 7.31 -17.40
N THR A 62 9.03 6.31 -17.55
CA THR A 62 9.97 6.29 -18.68
C THR A 62 10.00 4.93 -19.37
N ALA A 63 9.95 4.94 -20.70
CA ALA A 63 9.98 3.70 -21.48
C ALA A 63 11.23 2.87 -21.13
N PRO A 64 11.09 1.53 -21.04
CA PRO A 64 12.21 0.65 -20.74
C PRO A 64 13.24 0.72 -21.88
N LEU A 65 14.52 0.70 -21.51
CA LEU A 65 15.62 0.63 -22.46
C LEU A 65 16.08 -0.82 -22.65
N PRO A 66 16.50 -1.20 -23.86
CA PRO A 66 17.19 -2.46 -24.07
C PRO A 66 18.52 -2.46 -23.30
N ALA A 67 18.86 -3.58 -22.67
CA ALA A 67 20.15 -3.70 -21.98
C ALA A 67 21.31 -3.43 -22.96
N PRO A 68 22.34 -2.66 -22.58
CA PRO A 68 23.51 -2.47 -23.42
C PRO A 68 24.22 -3.81 -23.66
N GLU A 69 24.65 -4.05 -24.91
CA GLU A 69 25.32 -5.29 -25.33
C GLU A 69 26.78 -5.34 -24.85
N THR A 70 26.97 -5.27 -23.53
CA THR A 70 28.28 -5.22 -22.85
C THR A 70 29.16 -6.44 -23.15
N SER A 71 28.57 -7.52 -23.67
CA SER A 71 29.27 -8.69 -24.20
C SER A 71 30.39 -8.32 -25.18
N ARG A 72 30.20 -7.26 -25.99
CA ARG A 72 31.16 -6.76 -26.97
C ARG A 72 32.44 -6.19 -26.35
N ILE A 73 32.34 -5.63 -25.13
CA ILE A 73 33.47 -5.00 -24.43
C ILE A 73 34.05 -5.88 -23.31
N LEU A 74 33.51 -7.07 -23.06
CA LEU A 74 34.01 -7.98 -22.03
C LEU A 74 35.52 -8.29 -22.14
N PRO A 75 36.11 -8.49 -23.34
CA PRO A 75 37.56 -8.69 -23.45
C PRO A 75 38.37 -7.49 -22.95
N GLU A 76 37.94 -6.27 -23.27
CA GLU A 76 38.56 -5.01 -22.84
C GLU A 76 38.44 -4.83 -21.31
N LEU A 77 37.23 -5.01 -20.76
CA LEU A 77 36.98 -4.93 -19.32
C LEU A 77 37.86 -5.92 -18.54
N ARG A 78 37.99 -7.17 -19.03
CA ARG A 78 38.86 -8.18 -18.41
C ARG A 78 40.34 -7.78 -18.46
N ALA A 79 40.79 -7.08 -19.51
CA ALA A 79 42.15 -6.58 -19.58
C ALA A 79 42.41 -5.48 -18.52
N PHE A 80 41.49 -4.51 -18.38
CA PHE A 80 41.56 -3.50 -17.32
C PHE A 80 41.62 -4.12 -15.93
N LEU A 81 40.74 -5.07 -15.63
CA LEU A 81 40.68 -5.73 -14.33
C LEU A 81 41.97 -6.50 -14.02
N ARG A 82 42.56 -7.22 -14.99
CA ARG A 82 43.84 -7.93 -14.81
C ARG A 82 45.01 -6.98 -14.58
N ALA A 83 44.96 -5.78 -15.14
CA ALA A 83 45.95 -4.73 -14.94
C ALA A 83 45.76 -3.94 -13.63
N GLY A 84 44.71 -4.23 -12.84
CA GLY A 84 44.38 -3.49 -11.63
C GLY A 84 43.67 -2.15 -11.88
N ASN A 85 43.28 -1.85 -13.12
CA ASN A 85 42.66 -0.59 -13.52
C ASN A 85 41.13 -0.63 -13.30
N LEU A 86 40.70 -0.69 -12.03
CA LEU A 86 39.28 -0.86 -11.67
C LEU A 86 38.40 0.32 -12.13
N GLN A 87 38.89 1.56 -11.98
CA GLN A 87 38.14 2.74 -12.37
C GLN A 87 37.90 2.79 -13.89
N ALA A 88 38.93 2.50 -14.70
CA ALA A 88 38.79 2.46 -16.15
C ALA A 88 37.78 1.40 -16.61
N ALA A 89 37.73 0.24 -15.95
CA ALA A 89 36.72 -0.77 -16.23
C ALA A 89 35.29 -0.28 -15.90
N ALA A 90 35.10 0.40 -14.76
CA ALA A 90 33.81 0.96 -14.36
C ALA A 90 33.34 2.06 -15.33
N ASP A 91 34.23 3.01 -15.64
CA ASP A 91 33.94 4.11 -16.56
C ASP A 91 33.57 3.59 -17.95
N ARG A 92 34.31 2.58 -18.45
CA ARG A 92 34.07 2.00 -19.77
C ARG A 92 32.67 1.42 -19.90
N VAL A 93 32.13 0.78 -18.87
CA VAL A 93 30.75 0.25 -18.87
C VAL A 93 29.74 1.38 -19.04
N GLY A 94 29.90 2.47 -18.29
CA GLY A 94 29.01 3.63 -18.37
C GLY A 94 29.08 4.32 -19.73
N THR A 95 30.29 4.61 -20.21
CA THR A 95 30.50 5.21 -21.53
C THR A 95 29.92 4.34 -22.65
N PHE A 96 30.15 3.03 -22.61
CA PHE A 96 29.59 2.11 -23.60
C PHE A 96 28.06 2.11 -23.61
N ALA A 97 27.43 2.12 -22.43
CA ALA A 97 25.98 2.19 -22.35
C ALA A 97 25.43 3.49 -22.98
N ALA A 98 26.08 4.62 -22.71
CA ALA A 98 25.72 5.91 -23.29
C ALA A 98 25.97 5.98 -24.81
N GLU A 99 27.01 5.30 -25.32
CA GLU A 99 27.26 5.12 -26.76
C GLU A 99 26.15 4.32 -27.45
N GLU A 100 25.65 3.26 -26.81
CA GLU A 100 24.59 2.40 -27.38
C GLU A 100 23.20 3.07 -27.35
N HIS A 101 22.89 3.87 -26.33
CA HIS A 101 21.62 4.59 -26.25
C HIS A 101 21.72 5.88 -25.41
N PRO A 102 21.23 7.04 -25.90
CA PRO A 102 21.35 8.32 -25.19
C PRO A 102 20.65 8.33 -23.84
N GLY A 103 19.63 7.48 -23.66
CA GLY A 103 18.93 7.30 -22.39
C GLY A 103 19.78 6.72 -21.25
N TYR A 104 21.01 6.24 -21.52
CA TYR A 104 21.99 5.85 -20.49
C TYR A 104 23.00 6.95 -20.14
N ALA A 105 22.91 8.13 -20.78
CA ALA A 105 23.78 9.27 -20.46
C ALA A 105 23.53 9.85 -19.06
N GLU A 106 22.36 9.58 -18.49
CA GLU A 106 21.97 10.01 -17.14
C GLU A 106 21.41 8.83 -16.35
N THR A 107 21.46 8.94 -15.03
CA THR A 107 20.86 7.95 -14.12
C THR A 107 19.34 7.93 -14.31
N ARG A 108 18.81 6.80 -14.78
CA ARG A 108 17.37 6.54 -14.81
C ARG A 108 16.93 5.96 -13.48
N TRP A 109 16.02 6.63 -12.80
CA TRP A 109 15.35 6.05 -11.64
C TRP A 109 14.31 5.00 -12.06
N ILE A 110 14.13 4.00 -11.23
CA ILE A 110 13.00 3.07 -11.23
C ILE A 110 11.68 3.85 -11.29
N ASP A 111 10.72 3.27 -11.99
CA ASP A 111 9.32 3.69 -11.91
C ASP A 111 8.88 3.68 -10.42
N PRO A 112 8.24 4.74 -9.91
CA PRO A 112 7.88 4.83 -8.51
C PRO A 112 6.70 3.91 -8.21
N PHE A 113 6.78 3.23 -7.06
CA PHE A 113 5.66 2.48 -6.51
C PHE A 113 4.59 3.45 -6.00
N VAL A 114 3.33 3.23 -6.36
CA VAL A 114 2.20 4.05 -5.91
C VAL A 114 1.12 3.20 -5.24
N GLY A 115 0.33 3.84 -4.37
CA GLY A 115 -0.86 3.20 -3.81
C GLY A 115 -1.99 3.16 -4.84
N ALA A 116 -2.90 2.20 -4.68
CA ALA A 116 -4.03 2.00 -5.57
C ALA A 116 -5.19 2.96 -5.27
N ALA A 117 -5.57 3.07 -4.00
CA ALA A 117 -6.71 3.87 -3.56
C ALA A 117 -6.70 4.06 -2.05
N THR A 118 -7.48 5.02 -1.58
CA THR A 118 -7.83 5.19 -0.16
C THR A 118 -9.29 4.78 0.05
N LEU A 119 -9.53 3.85 0.96
CA LEU A 119 -10.86 3.50 1.46
C LEU A 119 -11.03 4.08 2.88
N THR A 120 -12.03 4.91 3.07
CA THR A 120 -12.28 5.57 4.37
C THR A 120 -13.70 5.32 4.82
N PHE A 121 -13.85 4.86 6.06
CA PHE A 121 -15.12 4.86 6.79
C PHE A 121 -15.09 5.96 7.85
N THR A 122 -16.08 6.85 7.80
CA THR A 122 -16.26 7.95 8.75
C THR A 122 -17.57 7.77 9.51
N ALA A 123 -17.47 7.65 10.83
CA ALA A 123 -18.64 7.64 11.70
C ALA A 123 -19.23 9.06 11.85
N PRO A 124 -20.51 9.22 12.19
CA PRO A 124 -21.13 10.55 12.31
C PRO A 124 -20.54 11.39 13.45
N GLN A 125 -19.98 10.75 14.47
CA GLN A 125 -19.27 11.38 15.58
C GLN A 125 -17.94 10.67 15.84
N ALA A 126 -16.98 11.39 16.41
CA ALA A 126 -15.71 10.82 16.83
C ALA A 126 -15.89 9.83 17.99
N LEU A 127 -15.17 8.72 17.91
CA LEU A 127 -15.17 7.64 18.88
C LEU A 127 -14.37 8.02 20.14
N ALA A 128 -14.94 7.76 21.31
CA ALA A 128 -14.23 7.85 22.56
C ALA A 128 -13.39 6.58 22.81
N GLY A 129 -12.23 6.74 23.46
CA GLY A 129 -11.41 5.61 23.93
C GLY A 129 -10.97 4.67 22.81
N HIS A 130 -10.29 5.19 21.79
CA HIS A 130 -9.85 4.37 20.65
C HIS A 130 -8.61 3.53 20.99
N GLU A 131 -8.58 2.33 20.44
CA GLU A 131 -7.46 1.41 20.52
C GLU A 131 -7.27 0.71 19.19
N ARG A 132 -6.02 0.40 18.88
CA ARG A 132 -5.63 -0.34 17.70
C ARG A 132 -4.65 -1.46 18.07
N THR A 133 -4.84 -2.61 17.44
CA THR A 133 -3.99 -3.79 17.65
C THR A 133 -3.64 -4.47 16.34
N THR A 134 -2.49 -5.14 16.32
CA THR A 134 -2.11 -6.10 15.28
C THR A 134 -1.68 -7.39 15.94
N ASP A 135 -2.33 -8.49 15.56
CA ASP A 135 -1.90 -9.85 15.90
C ASP A 135 -0.91 -10.38 14.87
N PHE A 136 0.33 -10.65 15.28
CA PHE A 136 1.38 -11.10 14.38
C PHE A 136 1.22 -12.54 13.93
N ALA A 137 0.47 -13.38 14.67
CA ALA A 137 0.20 -14.75 14.26
C ALA A 137 -0.86 -14.83 13.16
N THR A 138 -1.82 -13.91 13.17
CA THR A 138 -2.96 -13.93 12.21
C THR A 138 -2.88 -12.83 11.15
N GLY A 139 -2.07 -11.80 11.36
CA GLY A 139 -2.05 -10.58 10.54
C GLY A 139 -3.30 -9.72 10.67
N LEU A 140 -4.14 -9.98 11.70
CA LEU A 140 -5.38 -9.25 11.93
C LEU A 140 -5.10 -7.91 12.60
N VAL A 141 -5.49 -6.83 11.92
CA VAL A 141 -5.55 -5.49 12.49
C VAL A 141 -6.95 -5.24 13.06
N THR A 142 -7.04 -4.79 14.31
CA THR A 142 -8.32 -4.43 14.94
C THR A 142 -8.26 -2.99 15.44
N LEU A 143 -9.31 -2.22 15.17
CA LEU A 143 -9.52 -0.89 15.74
C LEU A 143 -10.85 -0.91 16.49
N THR A 144 -10.86 -0.39 17.72
CA THR A 144 -12.05 -0.31 18.56
C THR A 144 -12.22 1.10 19.08
N GLY A 145 -13.47 1.52 19.27
CA GLY A 145 -13.81 2.78 19.94
C GLY A 145 -15.29 2.82 20.33
N GLN A 146 -15.67 3.82 21.13
CA GLN A 146 -17.04 4.00 21.59
C GLN A 146 -17.73 5.14 20.82
N ALA A 147 -18.76 4.82 20.04
CA ALA A 147 -19.68 5.81 19.50
C ALA A 147 -20.82 6.07 20.49
N GLU A 148 -21.62 7.13 20.26
CA GLU A 148 -22.85 7.36 21.01
C GLU A 148 -23.86 6.21 20.88
N SER A 149 -23.89 5.55 19.71
CA SER A 149 -24.71 4.37 19.44
C SER A 149 -24.13 3.07 20.03
N GLY A 150 -22.96 3.15 20.67
CA GLY A 150 -22.26 2.05 21.34
C GLY A 150 -20.93 1.64 20.66
N PRO A 151 -20.36 0.49 21.02
CA PRO A 151 -19.01 0.11 20.59
C PRO A 151 -18.93 -0.18 19.09
N LEU A 152 -17.96 0.45 18.42
CA LEU A 152 -17.58 0.13 17.05
C LEU A 152 -16.28 -0.67 17.03
N THR A 153 -16.21 -1.65 16.12
CA THR A 153 -15.00 -2.44 15.88
C THR A 153 -14.75 -2.60 14.40
N HIS A 154 -13.57 -2.22 13.94
CA HIS A 154 -13.08 -2.45 12.59
C HIS A 154 -12.04 -3.54 12.63
N ARG A 155 -12.19 -4.57 11.78
CA ARG A 155 -11.24 -5.67 11.63
C ARG A 155 -10.78 -5.71 10.19
N VAL A 156 -9.47 -5.63 10.00
CA VAL A 156 -8.84 -5.59 8.68
C VAL A 156 -7.79 -6.70 8.58
N PHE A 157 -7.84 -7.46 7.50
CA PHE A 157 -6.78 -8.39 7.13
C PHE A 157 -6.71 -8.50 5.60
N VAL A 158 -5.61 -9.03 5.09
CA VAL A 158 -5.47 -9.30 3.66
C VAL A 158 -5.43 -10.82 3.45
N SER A 159 -6.49 -11.35 2.87
CA SER A 159 -6.65 -12.78 2.64
C SER A 159 -5.75 -13.23 1.49
N ARG A 160 -4.87 -14.20 1.77
CA ARG A 160 -4.14 -14.92 0.72
C ARG A 160 -5.03 -15.85 -0.11
N PRO A 161 -5.84 -16.75 0.47
CA PRO A 161 -6.66 -17.67 -0.33
C PRO A 161 -7.77 -16.98 -1.12
N ALA A 162 -8.34 -15.88 -0.60
CA ALA A 162 -9.37 -15.11 -1.33
C ALA A 162 -8.78 -13.99 -2.21
N ASN A 163 -7.46 -13.76 -2.14
CA ASN A 163 -6.76 -12.68 -2.84
C ASN A 163 -7.48 -11.32 -2.72
N ALA A 164 -7.83 -10.94 -1.50
CA ALA A 164 -8.64 -9.76 -1.22
C ALA A 164 -8.25 -9.09 0.11
N VAL A 165 -8.29 -7.75 0.14
CA VAL A 165 -8.33 -6.98 1.38
C VAL A 165 -9.74 -7.06 1.96
N VAL A 166 -9.87 -7.47 3.22
CA VAL A 166 -11.14 -7.61 3.91
C VAL A 166 -11.18 -6.62 5.07
N CYS A 167 -12.19 -5.76 5.08
CA CYS A 167 -12.50 -4.87 6.19
C CYS A 167 -13.92 -5.17 6.68
N ARG A 168 -14.06 -5.48 7.97
CA ARG A 168 -15.35 -5.70 8.62
C ARG A 168 -15.55 -4.64 9.70
N THR A 169 -16.63 -3.88 9.59
CA THR A 169 -17.10 -2.98 10.64
C THR A 169 -18.26 -3.65 11.38
N ALA A 170 -18.15 -3.76 12.70
CA ALA A 170 -19.20 -4.26 13.57
C ALA A 170 -19.71 -3.13 14.47
N ALA A 171 -21.03 -3.05 14.61
CA ALA A 171 -21.76 -2.11 15.46
C ALA A 171 -22.82 -2.86 16.29
N PRO A 172 -23.37 -2.24 17.35
CA PRO A 172 -24.42 -2.84 18.17
C PRO A 172 -25.75 -3.02 17.40
N PRO A 173 -26.72 -3.76 17.98
CA PRO A 173 -28.08 -3.84 17.44
C PRO A 173 -28.69 -2.43 17.31
N GLY A 174 -29.12 -2.07 16.11
CA GLY A 174 -29.55 -0.69 15.79
C GLY A 174 -28.99 -0.18 14.46
N GLY A 175 -27.95 -0.86 13.94
CA GLY A 175 -27.40 -0.63 12.60
C GLY A 175 -26.07 0.12 12.61
N LEU A 176 -25.46 0.22 11.43
CA LEU A 176 -24.23 0.96 11.19
C LEU A 176 -24.56 2.16 10.32
N THR A 177 -24.36 3.37 10.83
CA THR A 177 -24.47 4.61 10.06
C THR A 177 -23.09 5.22 9.90
N GLY A 178 -22.76 5.66 8.70
CA GLY A 178 -21.51 6.33 8.39
C GLY A 178 -21.34 6.56 6.89
N LEU A 179 -20.27 7.26 6.52
CA LEU A 179 -19.89 7.47 5.13
C LEU A 179 -18.74 6.52 4.77
N LEU A 180 -18.94 5.71 3.72
CA LEU A 180 -17.87 4.95 3.10
C LEU A 180 -17.44 5.66 1.82
N ARG A 181 -16.15 5.97 1.70
CA ARG A 181 -15.58 6.66 0.54
C ARG A 181 -14.41 5.86 -0.02
N LEU A 182 -14.44 5.61 -1.32
CA LEU A 182 -13.31 5.12 -2.11
C LEU A 182 -12.80 6.26 -2.98
N ALA A 183 -11.50 6.54 -2.93
CA ALA A 183 -10.90 7.65 -3.67
C ALA A 183 -9.46 7.32 -4.09
N PRO A 184 -8.89 8.07 -5.04
CA PRO A 184 -7.45 8.02 -5.32
C PRO A 184 -6.62 8.26 -4.06
N ILE A 185 -5.36 7.82 -4.08
CA ILE A 185 -4.38 8.19 -3.05
C ILE A 185 -4.20 9.72 -3.07
N GLU A 186 -4.08 10.31 -1.88
CA GLU A 186 -3.82 11.75 -1.76
C GLU A 186 -2.42 12.11 -2.28
N GLY A 187 -2.33 13.26 -2.94
CA GLY A 187 -1.10 13.76 -3.56
C GLY A 187 -1.22 13.90 -5.08
N GLU A 188 -0.26 14.61 -5.66
CA GLU A 188 -0.16 14.77 -7.10
C GLU A 188 0.78 13.69 -7.67
N PRO A 189 0.31 12.79 -8.55
CA PRO A 189 1.16 11.78 -9.14
C PRO A 189 2.17 12.42 -10.12
N PRO A 190 3.38 11.87 -10.27
CA PRO A 190 4.38 12.37 -11.21
C PRO A 190 4.02 12.18 -12.68
N ALA A 191 2.92 11.48 -12.98
CA ALA A 191 2.35 11.31 -14.32
C ALA A 191 0.82 11.41 -14.26
N SER A 192 0.20 11.79 -15.38
CA SER A 192 -1.25 11.87 -15.52
C SER A 192 -1.92 10.52 -15.22
N ILE A 193 -2.94 10.53 -14.36
CA ILE A 193 -3.82 9.39 -14.10
C ILE A 193 -5.26 9.88 -14.18
N ALA A 194 -6.07 9.27 -15.04
CA ALA A 194 -7.50 9.54 -15.12
C ALA A 194 -8.27 8.55 -14.23
N PHE A 195 -9.17 9.07 -13.39
CA PHE A 195 -9.95 8.28 -12.45
C PHE A 195 -11.44 8.37 -12.75
N GLU A 196 -12.12 7.23 -12.78
CA GLU A 196 -13.55 7.10 -13.00
C GLU A 196 -14.19 6.41 -11.79
N PRO A 197 -14.81 7.16 -10.87
CA PRO A 197 -15.54 6.58 -9.75
C PRO A 197 -16.91 6.06 -10.18
N SER A 198 -17.39 4.99 -9.53
CA SER A 198 -18.75 4.49 -9.69
C SER A 198 -19.34 4.09 -8.35
N VAL A 199 -20.65 4.28 -8.21
CA VAL A 199 -21.40 3.94 -6.99
C VAL A 199 -22.67 3.22 -7.39
N LYS A 200 -22.88 2.03 -6.83
CA LYS A 200 -24.12 1.25 -6.93
C LYS A 200 -24.48 0.72 -5.54
N PRO A 201 -25.71 0.21 -5.32
CA PRO A 201 -26.01 -0.54 -4.11
C PRO A 201 -24.96 -1.64 -3.89
N ASP A 202 -24.36 -1.65 -2.71
CA ASP A 202 -23.32 -2.60 -2.28
C ASP A 202 -21.98 -2.57 -3.06
N GLU A 203 -21.76 -1.59 -3.95
CA GLU A 203 -20.56 -1.50 -4.77
C GLU A 203 -20.02 -0.06 -4.85
N LEU A 204 -18.75 0.11 -4.48
CA LEU A 204 -17.95 1.31 -4.77
C LEU A 204 -16.83 0.91 -5.72
N GLY A 205 -16.80 1.51 -6.90
CA GLY A 205 -15.77 1.29 -7.90
C GLY A 205 -14.89 2.53 -8.10
N LEU A 206 -13.61 2.29 -8.36
CA LEU A 206 -12.67 3.32 -8.80
C LEU A 206 -11.79 2.70 -9.88
N THR A 207 -11.98 3.15 -11.12
CA THR A 207 -11.15 2.74 -12.24
C THR A 207 -10.09 3.80 -12.48
N ALA A 208 -8.83 3.40 -12.60
CA ALA A 208 -7.73 4.27 -12.98
C ALA A 208 -7.26 3.91 -14.40
N SER A 209 -6.91 4.91 -15.19
CA SER A 209 -6.30 4.73 -16.50
C SER A 209 -5.10 5.67 -16.68
N PHE A 210 -4.09 5.18 -17.40
CA PHE A 210 -2.82 5.86 -17.62
C PHE A 210 -2.75 6.31 -19.08
N PRO A 211 -3.15 7.56 -19.41
CA PRO A 211 -3.22 8.03 -20.79
C PRO A 211 -1.83 8.12 -21.44
N ASP A 212 -0.84 8.55 -20.67
CA ASP A 212 0.54 8.73 -21.13
C ASP A 212 1.32 7.43 -20.89
N ARG A 213 1.20 6.48 -21.82
CA ARG A 213 1.88 5.18 -21.73
C ARG A 213 2.51 4.75 -23.05
N TRP A 214 3.62 4.04 -22.97
CA TRP A 214 4.21 3.35 -24.12
C TRP A 214 3.55 1.98 -24.35
N ALA A 215 3.71 1.44 -25.56
CA ALA A 215 3.22 0.11 -25.91
C ALA A 215 3.79 -0.96 -24.96
N GLY A 216 2.91 -1.79 -24.37
CA GLY A 216 3.31 -2.84 -23.42
C GLY A 216 3.43 -2.40 -21.96
N ALA A 217 3.20 -1.12 -21.64
CA ALA A 217 3.01 -0.68 -20.25
C ALA A 217 1.77 -1.33 -19.61
N ILE A 218 1.70 -1.33 -18.27
CA ILE A 218 0.55 -1.85 -17.52
C ILE A 218 -0.74 -1.16 -18.02
N ALA A 219 -1.73 -1.98 -18.41
CA ALA A 219 -3.03 -1.55 -18.88
C ALA A 219 -4.00 -1.31 -17.73
#